data_AF-A0A366LSP5-F1
#
_entry.id   AF-A0A366LSP5-F1
#
_cell.length_a   1.000
_cell.length_b   1.000
_cell.length_c   1.000
_cell.angle_alpha   90.00
_cell.angle_beta   90.00
_cell.angle_gamma   90.00
#
_symmetry.space_group_name_H-M   'P 1'
#
loop_
_entity.id
_entity.type
_entity.pdbx_description
1 polymer ?
#
loop_
_entity_poly.entity_id
_entity_poly.type
_entity_poly.pdbx_seq_one_letter_code
_entity_poly.pdbx_strand_id
1 'polypeptide(L)'
;MMELRRGLTGTRSWQVRPGEEHHATTGERGGLWAGRNRPPQKLFGVGFSAQGGGPSGRYRAGPDHDGEVARTLLDGVPEVFGDAALAGGGAVGNEIDRYDPALGSPPDALVIATSEGLGDGYQYVIEELEGTNPGQGATENPRVRSDMVYFRTRGGGSVFSTGSISYSSGLSANGYDNGISRVTRNVIDRWLAADV
;
A
#
# COMPACT_ATOMS: atom_id res chain seq x y z
N MET A 1 -12.52 -18.20 -18.31
CA MET A 1 -12.09 -17.05 -19.12
C MET A 1 -12.23 -15.80 -18.27
N MET A 2 -11.30 -14.84 -18.35
CA MET A 2 -11.34 -13.55 -17.64
C MET A 2 -11.23 -12.43 -18.68
N GLU A 3 -12.08 -11.41 -18.60
CA GLU A 3 -12.02 -10.23 -19.46
C GLU A 3 -11.46 -9.03 -18.67
N LEU A 4 -10.48 -8.33 -19.24
CA LEU A 4 -9.95 -7.07 -18.72
C LEU A 4 -9.82 -6.08 -19.88
N ARG A 5 -10.32 -4.86 -19.67
CA ARG A 5 -10.11 -3.73 -20.57
C ARG A 5 -9.45 -2.62 -19.76
N ARG A 6 -8.17 -2.37 -20.06
CA ARG A 6 -7.45 -1.24 -19.45
C ARG A 6 -8.10 0.06 -19.95
N GLY A 7 -8.40 0.98 -19.05
CA GLY A 7 -9.11 2.22 -19.40
C GLY A 7 -8.21 3.21 -20.15
N LEU A 8 -8.73 4.43 -20.33
CA LEU A 8 -7.95 5.56 -20.87
C LEU A 8 -7.02 6.21 -19.84
N THR A 9 -7.14 5.84 -18.56
CA THR A 9 -6.39 6.40 -17.43
C THR A 9 -5.60 5.31 -16.70
N GLY A 10 -4.64 5.75 -15.88
CA GLY A 10 -3.84 4.89 -15.02
C GLY A 10 -2.61 4.27 -15.65
N THR A 11 -1.74 3.75 -14.78
CA THR A 11 -0.57 2.95 -15.15
C THR A 11 -1.00 1.71 -15.95
N ARG A 12 -0.47 1.56 -17.16
CA ARG A 12 -0.92 0.55 -18.13
C ARG A 12 0.16 0.15 -19.11
N SER A 13 0.20 -1.14 -19.47
CA SER A 13 1.10 -1.68 -20.50
C SER A 13 0.57 -1.54 -21.93
N TRP A 14 -0.72 -1.27 -22.09
CA TRP A 14 -1.38 -1.03 -23.38
C TRP A 14 -2.66 -0.22 -23.17
N GLN A 15 -3.18 0.38 -24.23
CA GLN A 15 -4.40 1.20 -24.20
C GLN A 15 -5.48 0.60 -25.12
N VAL A 16 -6.73 0.62 -24.65
CA VAL A 16 -7.89 0.27 -25.47
C VAL A 16 -8.05 1.23 -26.65
N ARG A 17 -8.65 0.74 -27.74
CA ARG A 17 -9.00 1.59 -28.87
C ARG A 17 -10.14 2.54 -28.48
N PRO A 18 -10.22 3.73 -29.11
CA PRO A 18 -11.35 4.63 -28.91
C PRO A 18 -12.70 3.91 -29.13
N GLY A 19 -13.63 4.08 -28.19
CA GLY A 19 -14.96 3.45 -28.24
C GLY A 19 -15.01 2.00 -27.74
N GLU A 20 -13.88 1.38 -27.40
CA GLU A 20 -13.81 -0.04 -27.00
C GLU A 20 -13.57 -0.25 -25.49
N GLU A 21 -13.99 0.68 -24.64
CA GLU A 21 -13.77 0.62 -23.17
C GLU A 21 -14.71 -0.34 -22.41
N HIS A 22 -15.85 -0.71 -22.99
CA HIS A 22 -16.86 -1.52 -22.30
C HIS A 22 -16.59 -3.00 -22.47
N HIS A 23 -16.74 -3.75 -21.39
CA HIS A 23 -16.61 -5.20 -21.39
C HIS A 23 -17.68 -5.84 -22.26
N ALA A 24 -17.29 -6.80 -23.10
CA ALA A 24 -18.23 -7.55 -23.93
C ALA A 24 -19.10 -8.49 -23.08
N THR A 25 -18.56 -8.95 -21.94
CA THR A 25 -19.23 -9.92 -21.06
C THR A 25 -20.35 -9.32 -20.21
N THR A 26 -20.24 -8.05 -19.81
CA THR A 26 -21.21 -7.40 -18.90
C THR A 26 -21.80 -6.11 -19.44
N GLY A 27 -21.22 -5.54 -20.50
CA GLY A 27 -21.56 -4.20 -20.99
C GLY A 27 -21.07 -3.07 -20.07
N GLU A 28 -20.44 -3.37 -18.93
CA GLU A 28 -19.93 -2.36 -18.01
C GLU A 28 -18.62 -1.72 -18.51
N ARG A 29 -18.39 -0.46 -18.16
CA ARG A 29 -17.12 0.22 -18.46
C ARG A 29 -15.96 -0.41 -17.68
N GLY A 30 -14.89 -0.75 -18.39
CA GLY A 30 -13.63 -1.21 -17.78
C GLY A 30 -12.81 -0.08 -17.13
N GLY A 31 -11.51 -0.32 -16.97
CA GLY A 31 -10.58 0.65 -16.39
C GLY A 31 -10.37 0.53 -14.88
N LEU A 32 -9.85 1.60 -14.28
CA LEU A 32 -9.49 1.64 -12.87
C LEU A 32 -10.72 1.64 -11.97
N TRP A 33 -10.60 0.99 -10.81
CA TRP A 33 -11.64 1.05 -9.78
C TRP A 33 -11.85 2.47 -9.25
N ALA A 34 -10.79 3.26 -9.13
CA ALA A 34 -10.84 4.68 -8.75
C ALA A 34 -11.72 5.50 -9.70
N GLY A 35 -11.65 5.22 -11.01
CA GLY A 35 -12.49 5.86 -12.03
C GLY A 35 -13.99 5.51 -11.93
N ARG A 36 -14.35 4.59 -11.03
CA ARG A 36 -15.73 4.21 -10.69
C ARG A 36 -16.09 4.58 -9.25
N ASN A 37 -15.37 5.53 -8.64
CA ASN A 37 -15.54 5.94 -7.25
C ASN A 37 -15.37 4.77 -6.25
N ARG A 38 -14.57 3.76 -6.62
CA ARG A 38 -14.22 2.59 -5.80
C ARG A 38 -12.70 2.47 -5.60
N PRO A 39 -11.97 3.56 -5.27
CA PRO A 39 -10.53 3.46 -5.05
C PRO A 39 -10.21 2.48 -3.90
N PRO A 40 -9.05 1.78 -3.94
CA PRO A 40 -8.69 0.79 -2.93
C PRO A 40 -8.72 1.31 -1.49
N GLN A 41 -8.42 2.60 -1.29
CA GLN A 41 -8.44 3.29 -0.01
C GLN A 41 -9.75 3.08 0.78
N LYS A 42 -10.91 3.04 0.09
CA LYS A 42 -12.22 2.83 0.73
C LYS A 42 -12.41 1.44 1.34
N LEU A 43 -11.64 0.45 0.89
CA LEU A 43 -11.79 -0.95 1.30
C LEU A 43 -10.59 -1.44 2.11
N PHE A 44 -9.38 -1.02 1.74
CA PHE A 44 -8.12 -1.49 2.32
C PHE A 44 -7.39 -0.40 3.12
N GLY A 45 -7.94 0.82 3.19
CA GLY A 45 -7.31 1.94 3.91
C GLY A 45 -6.14 2.59 3.16
N VAL A 46 -5.50 1.87 2.24
CA VAL A 46 -4.45 2.36 1.35
C VAL A 46 -4.79 2.07 -0.12
N GLY A 47 -4.13 2.77 -1.03
CA GLY A 47 -4.19 2.46 -2.46
C GLY A 47 -3.00 3.00 -3.24
N PHE A 48 -2.88 2.51 -4.48
CA PHE A 48 -1.71 2.67 -5.33
C PHE A 48 -1.20 4.11 -5.41
N SER A 49 0.07 4.29 -5.09
CA SER A 49 0.70 5.61 -4.99
C SER A 49 1.91 5.77 -5.89
N ALA A 50 2.70 4.72 -6.04
CA ALA A 50 3.84 4.71 -6.94
C ALA A 50 4.29 3.30 -7.29
N GLN A 51 5.02 3.19 -8.39
CA GLN A 51 5.80 2.01 -8.73
C GLN A 51 7.21 2.43 -9.14
N GLY A 52 8.17 1.52 -9.00
CA GLY A 52 9.54 1.85 -9.31
C GLY A 52 10.49 0.67 -9.34
N GLY A 53 11.64 0.92 -9.98
CA GLY A 53 12.82 0.08 -9.90
C GLY A 53 13.91 0.81 -9.11
N GLY A 54 14.63 0.09 -8.26
CA GLY A 54 15.66 0.68 -7.39
C GLY A 54 15.78 -0.08 -6.07
N PRO A 55 16.62 0.39 -5.13
CA PRO A 55 16.65 -0.18 -3.79
C PRO A 55 15.26 -0.05 -3.16
N SER A 56 14.80 -1.13 -2.56
CA SER A 56 13.60 -1.10 -1.73
C SER A 56 13.91 -0.33 -0.43
N GLY A 57 12.93 0.42 0.05
CA GLY A 57 12.98 1.10 1.34
C GLY A 57 12.62 0.17 2.49
N ARG A 58 12.40 0.80 3.64
CA ARG A 58 12.03 0.18 4.92
C ARG A 58 10.92 0.99 5.58
N TYR A 59 10.28 0.46 6.61
CA TYR A 59 9.29 1.18 7.40
C TYR A 59 9.92 1.90 8.58
N ARG A 60 9.35 3.04 8.95
CA ARG A 60 9.51 3.69 10.25
C ARG A 60 8.15 3.79 10.93
N ALA A 61 8.08 3.42 12.21
CA ALA A 61 6.87 3.57 13.00
C ALA A 61 6.37 5.04 12.98
N GLY A 62 5.09 5.23 12.68
CA GLY A 62 4.45 6.54 12.52
C GLY A 62 4.02 7.14 13.86
N PRO A 63 3.71 8.45 13.95
CA PRO A 63 3.34 9.12 15.20
C PRO A 63 2.06 8.57 15.86
N ASP A 64 1.18 7.93 15.10
CA ASP A 64 -0.06 7.31 15.61
C ASP A 64 0.17 5.97 16.35
N HIS A 65 1.44 5.58 16.57
CA HIS A 65 1.80 4.38 17.36
C HIS A 65 1.41 4.45 18.84
N ASP A 66 0.94 5.61 19.32
CA ASP A 66 0.53 5.83 20.71
C ASP A 66 -0.88 5.35 21.06
N GLY A 67 -1.64 4.83 20.09
CA GLY A 67 -2.88 4.10 20.41
C GLY A 67 -2.57 2.75 21.05
N GLU A 68 -3.38 2.29 22.01
CA GLU A 68 -3.25 0.95 22.61
C GLU A 68 -3.12 -0.15 21.54
N VAL A 69 -3.99 -0.09 20.52
CA VAL A 69 -3.96 -1.02 19.38
C VAL A 69 -2.62 -0.97 18.66
N ALA A 70 -2.12 0.23 18.33
CA ALA A 70 -0.86 0.37 17.60
C ALA A 70 0.33 -0.11 18.43
N ARG A 71 0.36 0.17 19.75
CA ARG A 71 1.36 -0.38 20.67
C ARG A 71 1.35 -1.90 20.70
N THR A 72 0.18 -2.54 20.70
CA THR A 72 0.09 -4.00 20.62
C THR A 72 0.60 -4.52 19.28
N LEU A 73 0.25 -3.87 18.16
CA LEU A 73 0.70 -4.30 16.84
C LEU A 73 2.21 -4.15 16.66
N LEU A 74 2.82 -3.14 17.27
CA LEU A 74 4.25 -2.86 17.20
C LEU A 74 5.05 -3.42 18.38
N ASP A 75 4.45 -4.26 19.24
CA ASP A 75 5.17 -4.86 20.37
C ASP A 75 6.37 -5.69 19.88
N GLY A 76 7.55 -5.40 20.44
CA GLY A 76 8.82 -5.99 20.02
C GLY A 76 9.30 -5.60 18.60
N VAL A 77 8.59 -4.74 17.88
CA VAL A 77 8.99 -4.24 16.55
C VAL A 77 9.93 -3.04 16.72
N PRO A 78 11.13 -3.04 16.11
CA PRO A 78 12.02 -1.88 16.17
C PRO A 78 11.38 -0.64 15.51
N GLU A 79 11.79 0.56 15.92
CA GLU A 79 11.28 1.82 15.35
C GLU A 79 11.43 1.87 13.82
N VAL A 80 12.55 1.35 13.32
CA VAL A 80 12.84 1.20 11.89
C VAL A 80 13.01 -0.28 11.57
N PHE A 81 12.28 -0.79 10.58
CA PHE A 81 12.25 -2.22 10.28
C PHE A 81 11.99 -2.50 8.79
N GLY A 82 12.37 -3.70 8.33
CA GLY A 82 12.23 -4.09 6.93
C GLY A 82 13.37 -3.60 6.05
N ASP A 83 14.57 -3.46 6.62
CA ASP A 83 15.83 -3.15 5.94
C ASP A 83 16.57 -4.40 5.41
N ALA A 84 15.97 -5.59 5.58
CA ALA A 84 16.44 -6.84 5.02
C ALA A 84 15.30 -7.59 4.34
N ALA A 85 15.57 -8.12 3.15
CA ALA A 85 14.60 -8.87 2.35
C ALA A 85 15.32 -9.83 1.38
N LEU A 86 14.62 -10.85 0.90
CA LEU A 86 15.14 -11.81 -0.08
C LEU A 86 15.53 -11.16 -1.42
N ALA A 87 14.90 -10.04 -1.76
CA ALA A 87 15.15 -9.29 -2.99
C ALA A 87 15.00 -7.78 -2.73
N GLY A 88 15.74 -6.97 -3.48
CA GLY A 88 15.60 -5.50 -3.46
C GLY A 88 16.21 -4.79 -2.25
N GLY A 89 16.72 -5.51 -1.25
CA GLY A 89 17.42 -4.92 -0.10
C GLY A 89 16.53 -4.29 0.98
N GLY A 90 15.21 -4.44 0.87
CA GLY A 90 14.25 -3.89 1.82
C GLY A 90 12.83 -4.39 1.56
N ALA A 91 11.94 -4.20 2.54
CA ALA A 91 10.56 -4.69 2.52
C ALA A 91 9.55 -3.68 1.95
N VAL A 92 10.01 -2.54 1.44
CA VAL A 92 9.18 -1.54 0.77
C VAL A 92 9.64 -1.32 -0.65
N GLY A 93 8.94 -1.87 -1.64
CA GLY A 93 9.29 -1.63 -3.03
C GLY A 93 8.42 -2.33 -4.06
N ASN A 94 8.88 -2.24 -5.31
CA ASN A 94 8.20 -2.57 -6.56
C ASN A 94 6.95 -1.71 -6.81
N GLU A 95 5.91 -1.89 -6.00
CA GLU A 95 4.70 -1.07 -5.97
C GLU A 95 4.37 -0.73 -4.52
N ILE A 96 3.91 0.50 -4.31
CA ILE A 96 3.60 1.05 -2.99
C ILE A 96 2.25 1.77 -2.97
N ASP A 97 1.55 1.61 -1.86
CA ASP A 97 0.23 2.16 -1.61
C ASP A 97 0.27 3.11 -0.40
N ARG A 98 -0.51 4.20 -0.46
CA ARG A 98 -0.57 5.20 0.61
C ARG A 98 -1.96 5.32 1.21
N TYR A 99 -2.00 5.75 2.47
CA TYR A 99 -3.20 6.26 3.12
C TYR A 99 -3.55 7.64 2.55
N ASP A 100 -4.82 7.84 2.18
CA ASP A 100 -5.30 9.10 1.65
C ASP A 100 -6.81 9.32 1.92
N PRO A 101 -7.17 10.15 2.91
CA PRO A 101 -8.56 10.48 3.21
C PRO A 101 -9.34 11.09 2.04
N ALA A 102 -8.67 11.81 1.14
CA ALA A 102 -9.32 12.42 -0.03
C ALA A 102 -9.80 11.35 -1.03
N LEU A 103 -9.16 10.19 -1.02
CA LEU A 103 -9.56 9.00 -1.79
C LEU A 103 -10.47 8.05 -0.99
N GLY A 104 -10.79 8.40 0.25
CA GLY A 104 -11.76 7.70 1.08
C GLY A 104 -11.17 6.67 2.03
N SER A 105 -9.89 6.77 2.39
CA SER A 105 -9.37 6.02 3.53
C SER A 105 -10.20 6.33 4.80
N PRO A 106 -10.47 5.33 5.68
CA PRO A 106 -11.27 5.56 6.88
C PRO A 106 -10.60 6.58 7.82
N PRO A 107 -11.34 7.56 8.35
CA PRO A 107 -10.77 8.64 9.18
C PRO A 107 -10.26 8.15 10.55
N ASP A 108 -10.73 6.99 11.01
CA ASP A 108 -10.34 6.32 12.24
C ASP A 108 -9.25 5.26 12.02
N ALA A 109 -8.66 5.20 10.81
CA ALA A 109 -7.56 4.31 10.54
C ALA A 109 -6.27 4.80 11.20
N LEU A 110 -5.51 3.84 11.74
CA LEU A 110 -4.19 4.07 12.32
C LEU A 110 -3.13 3.88 11.24
N VAL A 111 -2.35 4.92 10.95
CA VAL A 111 -1.14 4.81 10.13
C VAL A 111 0.02 4.46 11.06
N ILE A 112 0.27 3.17 11.23
CA ILE A 112 1.22 2.68 12.25
C ILE A 112 2.68 2.71 11.80
N ALA A 113 2.93 2.74 10.48
CA ALA A 113 4.26 2.97 9.94
C ALA A 113 4.20 3.57 8.53
N THR A 114 5.23 4.32 8.16
CA THR A 114 5.40 4.90 6.82
C THR A 114 6.79 4.60 6.31
N SER A 115 6.93 4.39 5.00
CA SER A 115 8.22 4.06 4.41
C SER A 115 9.22 5.21 4.39
N GLU A 116 10.49 4.88 4.52
CA GLU A 116 11.63 5.74 4.23
C GLU A 116 12.66 5.03 3.34
N GLY A 117 13.56 5.81 2.72
CA GLY A 117 14.68 5.26 1.92
C GLY A 117 14.34 4.91 0.47
N LEU A 118 13.17 5.32 -0.03
CA LEU A 118 12.83 5.23 -1.45
C LEU A 118 13.56 6.35 -2.23
N GLY A 119 14.03 6.03 -3.44
CA GLY A 119 14.66 7.00 -4.35
C GLY A 119 13.78 7.33 -5.56
N ASP A 120 14.28 8.18 -6.45
CA ASP A 120 13.54 8.66 -7.63
C ASP A 120 13.32 7.62 -8.72
N GLY A 121 13.82 6.39 -8.53
CA GLY A 121 13.39 5.24 -9.34
C GLY A 121 11.91 4.88 -9.14
N TYR A 122 11.31 5.30 -8.02
CA TYR A 122 9.87 5.24 -7.77
C TYR A 122 9.19 6.50 -8.29
N GLN A 123 8.16 6.33 -9.11
CA GLN A 123 7.45 7.41 -9.76
C GLN A 123 5.99 7.43 -9.33
N TYR A 124 5.49 8.63 -9.05
CA TYR A 124 4.10 8.86 -8.68
C TYR A 124 3.13 8.40 -9.78
N VAL A 125 1.97 7.92 -9.36
CA VAL A 125 0.94 7.37 -10.25
C VAL A 125 0.36 8.40 -11.20
N ILE A 126 0.23 8.01 -12.48
CA ILE A 126 -0.23 8.91 -13.53
C ILE A 126 -1.73 9.22 -13.46
N GLU A 127 -2.54 8.33 -12.88
CA GLU A 127 -3.97 8.56 -12.68
C GLU A 127 -4.28 9.73 -11.72
N GLU A 128 -3.31 10.16 -10.92
CA GLU A 128 -3.45 11.27 -9.98
C GLU A 128 -2.60 12.49 -10.39
N LEU A 129 -1.99 12.45 -11.58
CA LEU A 129 -1.29 13.60 -12.15
C LEU A 129 -2.26 14.44 -13.01
N GLU A 130 -2.45 15.70 -12.61
CA GLU A 130 -3.25 16.65 -13.39
C GLU A 130 -2.50 17.19 -14.62
N GLY A 131 -1.17 17.08 -14.64
CA GLY A 131 -0.32 17.54 -15.72
C GLY A 131 1.09 16.97 -15.63
N THR A 132 1.89 17.18 -16.68
CA THR A 132 3.29 16.76 -16.72
C THR A 132 4.14 17.73 -15.90
N ASN A 133 4.57 17.28 -14.72
CA ASN A 133 5.40 18.06 -13.80
C ASN A 133 6.69 17.31 -13.47
N PRO A 134 7.82 18.00 -13.24
CA PRO A 134 9.01 17.39 -12.65
C PRO A 134 8.75 16.99 -11.19
N GLY A 135 9.74 16.36 -10.55
CA GLY A 135 9.71 16.08 -9.12
C GLY A 135 8.67 15.05 -8.68
N GLN A 136 8.43 14.03 -9.52
CA GLN A 136 7.49 12.93 -9.22
C GLN A 136 8.17 11.72 -8.57
N GLY A 137 9.46 11.86 -8.23
CA GLY A 137 10.25 10.86 -7.53
C GLY A 137 10.06 10.91 -6.01
N ALA A 138 10.52 9.87 -5.30
CA ALA A 138 10.39 9.76 -3.85
C ALA A 138 11.16 10.82 -3.05
N THR A 139 12.21 11.41 -3.62
CA THR A 139 12.99 12.44 -2.92
C THR A 139 12.28 13.81 -2.89
N GLU A 140 11.32 14.02 -3.79
CA GLU A 140 10.64 15.32 -3.98
C GLU A 140 9.14 15.24 -3.70
N ASN A 141 8.48 14.13 -4.06
CA ASN A 141 7.04 13.96 -3.92
C ASN A 141 6.70 13.13 -2.66
N PRO A 142 6.15 13.75 -1.59
CA PRO A 142 5.83 13.05 -0.34
C PRO A 142 4.68 12.03 -0.48
N ARG A 143 4.01 11.97 -1.63
CA ARG A 143 3.02 10.93 -1.93
C ARG A 143 3.68 9.62 -2.34
N VAL A 144 4.93 9.63 -2.79
CA VAL A 144 5.68 8.42 -3.17
C VAL A 144 6.20 7.73 -1.91
N ARG A 145 5.30 7.01 -1.25
CA ARG A 145 5.55 6.26 -0.01
C ARG A 145 4.59 5.08 0.11
N SER A 146 4.97 4.12 0.96
CA SER A 146 4.08 3.08 1.49
C SER A 146 3.62 3.47 2.89
N ASP A 147 2.33 3.33 3.16
CA ASP A 147 1.77 3.45 4.51
C ASP A 147 1.26 2.08 4.99
N MET A 148 1.62 1.71 6.21
CA MET A 148 1.10 0.54 6.92
C MET A 148 -0.08 0.96 7.79
N VAL A 149 -1.26 0.43 7.51
CA VAL A 149 -2.52 0.90 8.08
C VAL A 149 -3.28 -0.22 8.78
N TYR A 150 -3.92 0.11 9.90
CA TYR A 150 -4.88 -0.75 10.59
C TYR A 150 -6.16 0.01 10.93
N PHE A 151 -7.34 -0.58 10.69
CA PHE A 151 -8.62 0.00 11.12
C PHE A 151 -9.68 -1.04 11.43
N ARG A 152 -10.66 -0.66 12.25
CA ARG A 152 -11.83 -1.51 12.56
C ARG A 152 -12.96 -1.26 11.56
N THR A 153 -13.68 -2.32 11.24
CA THR A 153 -14.88 -2.28 10.41
C THR A 153 -16.12 -2.22 11.30
N ARG A 154 -17.23 -1.70 10.75
CA ARG A 154 -18.52 -1.67 11.47
C ARG A 154 -19.05 -3.06 11.83
N GLY A 155 -18.64 -4.10 11.11
CA GLY A 155 -19.05 -5.48 11.34
C GLY A 155 -18.25 -6.21 12.42
N GLY A 156 -17.45 -5.51 13.23
CA GLY A 156 -16.62 -6.09 14.28
C GLY A 156 -15.22 -6.49 13.83
N GLY A 157 -15.04 -6.87 12.55
CA GLY A 157 -13.73 -7.21 11.99
C GLY A 157 -12.76 -6.02 11.89
N SER A 158 -11.54 -6.28 11.43
CA SER A 158 -10.53 -5.26 11.18
C SER A 158 -9.75 -5.55 9.91
N VAL A 159 -9.09 -4.52 9.37
CA VAL A 159 -8.26 -4.60 8.17
C VAL A 159 -6.85 -4.15 8.53
N PHE A 160 -5.85 -4.91 8.09
CA PHE A 160 -4.44 -4.56 8.14
C PHE A 160 -3.91 -4.51 6.71
N SER A 161 -3.20 -3.44 6.35
CA SER A 161 -2.57 -3.27 5.04
C SER A 161 -1.13 -2.83 5.20
N THR A 162 -0.23 -3.45 4.44
CA THR A 162 1.21 -3.19 4.50
C THR A 162 1.64 -2.12 3.50
N GLY A 163 0.91 -1.99 2.39
CA GLY A 163 1.15 -0.99 1.36
C GLY A 163 2.35 -1.27 0.46
N SER A 164 2.94 -2.48 0.46
CA SER A 164 4.04 -2.80 -0.45
C SER A 164 4.07 -4.24 -0.94
N ILE A 165 4.37 -4.41 -2.24
CA ILE A 165 4.64 -5.72 -2.83
C ILE A 165 5.85 -6.41 -2.17
N SER A 166 6.94 -5.68 -1.96
CA SER A 166 8.16 -6.24 -1.36
C SER A 166 8.01 -6.62 0.11
N TYR A 167 6.87 -6.36 0.76
CA TYR A 167 6.67 -6.71 2.16
C TYR A 167 6.92 -8.20 2.42
N SER A 168 6.38 -9.05 1.55
CA SER A 168 6.47 -10.51 1.70
C SER A 168 7.91 -11.04 1.59
N SER A 169 8.79 -10.38 0.84
CA SER A 169 10.19 -10.78 0.73
C SER A 169 11.00 -10.45 2.01
N GLY A 170 10.48 -9.56 2.86
CA GLY A 170 11.05 -9.25 4.17
C GLY A 170 10.73 -10.27 5.27
N LEU A 171 9.68 -11.09 5.10
CA LEU A 171 9.23 -12.02 6.14
C LEU A 171 10.33 -13.00 6.56
N SER A 172 10.93 -13.71 5.61
CA SER A 172 11.93 -14.75 5.89
C SER A 172 13.34 -14.22 6.14
N ALA A 173 13.56 -12.90 6.13
CA ALA A 173 14.87 -12.32 6.43
C ALA A 173 15.31 -12.72 7.85
N ASN A 174 16.62 -12.89 8.05
CA ASN A 174 17.22 -13.21 9.36
C ASN A 174 16.55 -14.40 10.07
N GLY A 175 16.14 -15.43 9.32
CA GLY A 175 15.48 -16.61 9.91
C GLY A 175 14.14 -16.29 10.58
N TYR A 176 13.37 -15.35 10.03
CA TYR A 176 12.11 -14.82 10.56
C TYR A 176 12.24 -13.98 11.84
N ASP A 177 13.46 -13.68 12.29
CA ASP A 177 13.71 -12.81 13.43
C ASP A 177 13.91 -11.35 12.99
N ASN A 178 12.82 -10.71 12.57
CA ASN A 178 12.84 -9.34 12.07
C ASN A 178 11.49 -8.63 12.33
N GLY A 179 11.48 -7.29 12.21
CA GLY A 179 10.28 -6.49 12.49
C GLY A 179 9.08 -6.77 11.56
N ILE A 180 9.32 -7.17 10.30
CA ILE A 180 8.26 -7.55 9.34
C ILE A 180 7.53 -8.81 9.80
N SER A 181 8.28 -9.84 10.21
CA SER A 181 7.73 -11.06 10.78
C SER A 181 7.03 -10.82 12.12
N ARG A 182 7.61 -9.98 13.00
CA ARG A 182 6.99 -9.65 14.29
C ARG A 182 5.67 -8.90 14.14
N VAL A 183 5.60 -7.83 13.35
CA VAL A 183 4.34 -7.08 13.16
C VAL A 183 3.26 -7.95 12.50
N THR A 184 3.64 -8.80 11.54
CA THR A 184 2.71 -9.78 10.92
C THR A 184 2.15 -10.74 11.98
N ARG A 185 3.03 -11.29 12.83
CA ARG A 185 2.63 -12.18 13.93
C ARG A 185 1.68 -11.47 14.89
N ASN A 186 2.00 -10.26 15.34
CA ASN A 186 1.16 -9.50 16.27
C ASN A 186 -0.24 -9.24 15.71
N VAL A 187 -0.36 -8.92 14.40
CA VAL A 187 -1.66 -8.77 13.72
C VAL A 187 -2.44 -10.09 13.71
N ILE A 188 -1.79 -11.19 13.33
CA ILE A 188 -2.44 -12.51 13.28
C ILE A 188 -2.88 -12.97 14.67
N ASP A 189 -2.00 -12.85 15.67
CA ASP A 189 -2.29 -13.23 17.05
C ASP A 189 -3.45 -12.40 17.60
N ARG A 190 -3.51 -11.10 17.27
CA ARG A 190 -4.66 -10.25 17.60
C ARG A 190 -5.96 -10.76 16.95
N TRP A 191 -5.94 -11.13 15.67
CA TRP A 191 -7.15 -11.67 15.00
C TRP A 191 -7.59 -13.04 15.53
N LEU A 192 -6.67 -13.83 16.08
CA LEU A 192 -6.96 -15.14 16.65
C LEU A 192 -7.35 -15.08 18.13
N ALA A 193 -7.01 -14.01 18.85
CA ALA A 193 -7.47 -13.78 20.20
C ALA A 193 -9.00 -13.65 20.23
N ALA A 194 -9.64 -14.25 21.23
CA ALA A 194 -11.09 -14.46 21.29
C ALA A 194 -11.97 -13.19 21.40
N ASP A 195 -11.38 -11.99 21.31
CA ASP A 195 -12.04 -10.70 21.56
C ASP A 195 -11.69 -9.61 20.52
N VAL A 196 -11.92 -9.90 19.22
CA VAL A 196 -11.95 -8.86 18.17
C VAL A 196 -13.37 -8.57 17.73
#